data_AF-X1P5Y0-F1
#
_entry.id   AF-X1P5Y0-F1
#
_cell.length_a   1.000
_cell.length_b   1.000
_cell.length_c   1.000
_cell.angle_alpha   90.00
_cell.angle_beta   90.00
_cell.angle_gamma   90.00
#
_symmetry.space_group_name_H-M   'P 1'
#
loop_
_entity.id
_entity.type
_entity.pdbx_description
1 polymer ?
#
loop_
_entity_poly.entity_id
_entity_poly.type
_entity_poly.pdbx_seq_one_letter_code
_entity_poly.pdbx_strand_id
1 'polypeptide(L)' 'FKKIPYLLVVGDKEMKTKSVRIRARKKGDIGMIKLDRFIEKVRTEIEREK' A
#
# COMPACT_ATOMS: atom_id res chain seq x y z
N PHE A 1 14.68 15.56 4.05
CA PHE A 1 14.08 14.79 2.94
C PHE A 1 13.40 13.52 3.47
N LYS A 2 12.08 13.54 3.70
CA LYS A 2 11.32 12.34 4.06
C LYS A 2 11.25 11.42 2.83
N LYS A 3 12.02 10.32 2.83
CA LYS A 3 11.92 9.28 1.80
C LYS A 3 10.58 8.56 2.01
N ILE A 4 9.54 8.97 1.29
CA ILE A 4 8.25 8.27 1.32
C ILE A 4 8.47 6.89 0.67
N PRO A 5 8.33 5.78 1.42
CA PRO A 5 8.64 4.44 0.90
C PRO A 5 7.55 3.94 -0.06
N TYR A 6 6.29 4.34 0.20
CA TYR A 6 5.10 3.90 -0.53
C TYR A 6 4.17 5.07 -0.80
N LEU A 7 3.67 5.15 -2.03
CA LEU A 7 2.59 6.04 -2.43
C LEU A 7 1.31 5.22 -2.56
N LEU A 8 0.27 5.65 -1.86
CA LEU A 8 -1.06 5.06 -1.91
C LEU A 8 -1.95 5.96 -2.76
N VAL A 9 -2.57 5.41 -3.80
CA VAL A 9 -3.53 6.10 -4.66
C VAL A 9 -4.90 5.51 -4.40
N VAL A 10 -5.84 6.37 -4.02
CA VAL A 10 -7.23 6.00 -3.72
C VAL A 10 -8.14 6.97 -4.46
N GLY A 11 -8.92 6.46 -5.40
CA GLY A 11 -10.00 7.18 -6.06
C GLY A 11 -11.37 6.55 -5.76
N ASP A 12 -12.41 7.01 -6.46
CA ASP A 12 -13.77 6.48 -6.34
C ASP A 12 -13.89 4.97 -6.62
N LYS A 13 -13.13 4.47 -7.61
CA LYS A 13 -13.17 3.06 -7.99
C LYS A 13 -12.56 2.17 -6.90
N GLU A 14 -11.46 2.61 -6.33
CA GLU A 14 -10.76 2.01 -5.20
C GLU A 14 -11.64 1.99 -3.94
N MET A 15 -12.34 3.10 -3.66
CA MET A 15 -13.26 3.19 -2.53
C MET A 15 -14.44 2.20 -2.67
N LYS A 16 -15.04 2.08 -3.86
CA LYS A 16 -16.10 1.10 -4.12
C LYS A 16 -15.64 -0.35 -4.00
N THR A 17 -14.40 -0.63 -4.38
CA THR A 17 -13.83 -1.99 -4.40
C THR A 17 -13.03 -2.34 -3.15
N LYS A 18 -13.02 -1.45 -2.13
CA LYS A 18 -12.19 -1.55 -0.91
C LYS A 18 -10.75 -1.96 -1.24
N SER A 19 -10.20 -1.37 -2.27
CA SER A 19 -8.86 -1.65 -2.78
C SER A 19 -8.05 -0.37 -2.86
N VAL A 20 -6.73 -0.47 -2.82
CA VAL A 20 -5.80 0.65 -2.89
C VAL A 20 -4.69 0.32 -3.87
N ARG A 21 -4.30 1.29 -4.69
CA ARG A 21 -3.15 1.13 -5.57
C ARG A 21 -1.88 1.60 -4.86
N ILE A 22 -0.86 0.76 -4.86
CA ILE A 22 0.41 1.01 -4.17
C ILE A 22 1.51 1.19 -5.20
N ARG A 23 2.28 2.25 -5.04
CA ARG A 23 3.48 2.53 -5.84
C ARG A 23 4.67 2.70 -4.91
N ALA A 24 5.61 1.77 -4.97
CA ALA A 24 6.83 1.82 -4.15
C ALA A 24 7.96 2.52 -4.91
N ARG A 25 8.72 3.36 -4.21
CA ARG A 25 9.84 4.04 -4.84
C ARG A 25 10.94 3.08 -5.32
N LYS A 26 11.20 2.00 -4.57
CA LYS A 26 12.24 1.01 -4.89
C LYS A 26 11.82 -0.05 -5.91
N LYS A 27 10.53 -0.39 -5.95
CA LYS A 27 10.00 -1.53 -6.73
C LYS A 27 9.16 -1.10 -7.96
N GLY A 28 8.82 0.18 -8.07
CA GLY A 28 7.92 0.67 -9.12
C GLY A 28 6.45 0.55 -8.73
N ASP A 29 5.58 0.37 -9.72
CA ASP A 29 4.15 0.13 -9.47
C ASP A 29 3.92 -1.28 -8.92
N ILE A 30 3.40 -1.39 -7.71
CA ILE A 30 3.06 -2.67 -7.08
C ILE A 30 1.67 -3.14 -7.56
N GLY A 31 0.87 -2.23 -8.10
CA GLY A 31 -0.49 -2.50 -8.56
C GLY A 31 -1.52 -2.27 -7.46
N MET A 32 -2.71 -2.84 -7.67
CA MET A 32 -3.86 -2.67 -6.78
C MET A 32 -4.00 -3.88 -5.85
N ILE A 33 -4.14 -3.61 -4.55
CA ILE A 33 -4.34 -4.63 -3.52
C ILE A 33 -5.57 -4.25 -2.69
N LYS A 34 -6.29 -5.24 -2.15
CA LYS A 34 -7.38 -4.96 -1.21
C LYS A 34 -6.85 -4.26 0.04
N LEU A 35 -7.63 -3.32 0.57
CA LEU A 35 -7.27 -2.54 1.74
C LEU A 35 -6.99 -3.43 2.95
N ASP A 36 -7.86 -4.41 3.23
CA ASP A 36 -7.67 -5.38 4.31
C ASP A 36 -6.34 -6.14 4.18
N ARG A 37 -6.08 -6.68 2.99
CA ARG A 37 -4.84 -7.43 2.70
C ARG A 37 -3.60 -6.53 2.81
N PHE A 38 -3.72 -5.25 2.47
CA PHE A 38 -2.64 -4.28 2.67
C PHE A 38 -2.39 -4.02 4.14
N ILE A 39 -3.43 -3.83 4.95
CA ILE A 39 -3.31 -3.60 6.39
C ILE A 39 -2.65 -4.79 7.08
N GLU A 40 -3.06 -6.03 6.76
CA GLU A 40 -2.41 -7.23 7.29
C GLU A 40 -0.93 -7.29 6.91
N LYS A 41 -0.62 -7.05 5.63
CA LYS A 41 0.76 -7.07 5.14
C LYS A 41 1.63 -6.03 5.83
N VAL A 42 1.13 -4.79 5.97
CA VAL A 42 1.87 -3.70 6.65
C VAL A 42 2.05 -4.00 8.12
N ARG A 43 1.01 -4.53 8.80
CA ARG A 43 1.14 -4.96 10.20
C ARG A 43 2.23 -6.01 10.35
N THR A 44 2.25 -7.03 9.48
CA THR A 44 3.31 -8.04 9.49
C THR A 44 4.68 -7.45 9.19
N GLU A 45 4.81 -6.53 8.22
CA GLU A 45 6.10 -5.88 7.93
C GLU A 45 6.62 -5.06 9.12
N ILE A 46 5.76 -4.27 9.77
CA ILE A 46 6.12 -3.47 10.96
C ILE A 46 6.51 -4.37 12.13
N GLU A 47 5.79 -5.48 12.33
CA GLU A 47 6.09 -6.43 13.41
C GLU A 47 7.41 -7.19 13.17
N ARG A 48 7.78 -7.41 11.90
CA ARG A 48 9.04 -8.05 11.50
C ARG A 48 10.25 -7.11 11.50
N GLU A 49 10.05 -5.80 11.48
CA GLU A 49 11.11 -4.79 11.61
C GLU A 49 11.47 -4.43 13.07
N LYS A 50 10.99 -5.22 14.05
CA LYS A 50 11.56 -5.22 15.41
C LYS A 50 12.89 -5.98 15.47
#